data_AF-A0AAU3D2C3-F1
#
_entry.id   AF-A0AAU3D2C3-F1
#
_cell.length_a   1.000
_cell.length_b   1.000
_cell.length_c   1.000
_cell.angle_alpha   90.00
_cell.angle_beta   90.00
_cell.angle_gamma   90.00
#
_symmetry.space_group_name_H-M   'P 1'
#
loop_
_entity.id
_entity.type
_entity.pdbx_description
1 polymer ?
#
loop_
_entity_poly.entity_id
_entity_poly.type
_entity_poly.pdbx_seq_one_letter_code
_entity_poly.pdbx_strand_id
1 'polypeptide(L)'
;MPLSPAIERPPLDLPSTADPQFEERLCRFLDSLNTSWLHRVEAMSISRQVPRYQARLLGLLRAGAHRALVDGLLESPWPVAEIRFDSSVYDNGTFWDDYSVDFVHFDGTVTTLDLDDLDVDEQDLPGVLADHASTVRPDYGDTLTIDLRTGEFSY
;
A
#
# COMPACT_ATOMS: atom_id res chain seq x y z
N MET A 1 -43.83 -11.27 4.28
CA MET A 1 -42.81 -10.25 3.98
C MET A 1 -41.68 -10.43 4.98
N PRO A 2 -40.44 -10.73 4.57
CA PRO A 2 -39.34 -10.72 5.51
C PRO A 2 -39.01 -9.26 5.85
N LEU A 3 -38.95 -8.95 7.14
CA LEU A 3 -38.48 -7.67 7.65
C LEU A 3 -37.03 -7.47 7.20
N SER A 4 -36.73 -6.37 6.52
CA SER A 4 -35.34 -5.96 6.29
C SER A 4 -34.61 -5.94 7.63
N PRO A 5 -33.40 -6.50 7.75
CA PRO A 5 -32.63 -6.41 8.99
C PRO A 5 -32.47 -4.93 9.31
N ALA A 6 -32.90 -4.54 10.51
CA ALA A 6 -32.69 -3.19 11.01
C ALA A 6 -31.20 -2.88 10.87
N ILE A 7 -30.87 -1.81 10.15
CA ILE A 7 -29.51 -1.26 10.14
C ILE A 7 -29.31 -0.70 11.55
N GLU A 8 -28.82 -1.54 12.46
CA GLU A 8 -28.40 -1.12 13.80
C GLU A 8 -27.45 0.04 13.62
N ARG A 9 -27.76 1.20 14.19
CA ARG A 9 -26.82 2.31 14.19
C ARG A 9 -25.71 1.99 15.19
N PRO A 10 -24.45 2.37 14.93
CA PRO A 10 -23.41 2.24 15.93
C PRO A 10 -23.85 2.97 17.22
N PRO A 11 -23.57 2.41 18.40
CA PRO A 11 -24.18 2.83 19.67
C PRO A 11 -23.66 4.17 20.23
N LEU A 12 -22.68 4.80 19.60
CA LEU A 12 -22.00 6.00 20.10
C LEU A 12 -21.68 7.01 18.97
N ASP A 13 -21.68 8.30 19.30
CA ASP A 13 -21.24 9.39 18.41
C ASP A 13 -19.73 9.29 18.15
N LEU A 14 -19.34 9.44 16.89
CA LEU A 14 -17.94 9.42 16.47
C LEU A 14 -17.13 10.54 17.15
N PRO A 15 -15.96 10.24 17.74
CA PRO A 15 -15.10 11.26 18.34
C PRO A 15 -14.48 12.17 17.27
N SER A 16 -14.36 13.46 17.58
CA SER A 16 -13.73 14.45 16.71
C SER A 16 -12.21 14.44 16.91
N THR A 17 -11.43 14.53 15.84
CA THR A 17 -9.95 14.60 15.90
C THR A 17 -9.42 15.88 16.56
N ALA A 18 -10.28 16.89 16.78
CA ALA A 18 -9.95 18.09 17.53
C ALA A 18 -10.18 17.94 19.05
N ASP A 19 -10.66 16.78 19.51
CA ASP A 19 -10.91 16.50 20.92
C ASP A 19 -9.61 16.09 21.63
N PRO A 20 -9.21 16.77 22.73
CA PRO A 20 -8.04 16.36 23.52
C PRO A 20 -8.18 14.96 24.15
N GLN A 21 -9.41 14.40 24.23
CA GLN A 21 -9.69 13.03 24.67
C GLN A 21 -10.02 12.08 23.51
N PHE A 22 -9.62 12.43 22.28
CA PHE A 22 -9.95 11.65 21.09
C PHE A 22 -9.59 10.17 21.23
N GLU A 23 -8.38 9.85 21.66
CA GLU A 23 -7.91 8.46 21.79
C GLU A 23 -8.77 7.66 22.78
N GLU A 24 -9.02 8.21 23.96
CA GLU A 24 -9.83 7.54 24.98
C GLU A 24 -11.27 7.32 24.49
N ARG A 25 -11.85 8.32 23.81
CA ARG A 25 -13.19 8.21 23.23
C ARG A 25 -13.23 7.23 22.06
N LEU A 26 -12.19 7.15 21.25
CA LEU A 26 -12.07 6.19 20.16
C LEU A 26 -11.99 4.77 20.71
N CYS A 27 -11.17 4.53 21.74
CA CYS A 27 -11.12 3.23 22.41
C CYS A 27 -12.49 2.83 22.97
N ARG A 28 -13.15 3.73 23.73
CA ARG A 28 -14.50 3.48 24.25
C ARG A 28 -15.53 3.21 23.15
N PHE A 29 -15.41 3.91 22.01
CA PHE A 29 -16.25 3.65 20.85
C PHE A 29 -15.98 2.26 20.27
N LEU A 30 -14.73 1.88 20.03
CA LEU A 30 -14.36 0.57 19.49
C LEU A 30 -14.78 -0.57 20.43
N ASP A 31 -14.59 -0.41 21.74
CA ASP A 31 -15.00 -1.38 22.77
C ASP A 31 -16.53 -1.61 22.81
N SER A 32 -17.31 -0.64 22.33
CA SER A 32 -18.77 -0.74 22.25
C SER A 32 -19.27 -1.50 21.02
N LEU A 33 -18.40 -1.74 20.02
CA LEU A 33 -18.78 -2.38 18.77
C LEU A 33 -18.75 -3.91 18.92
N ASN A 34 -19.75 -4.58 18.34
CA ASN A 34 -19.67 -6.02 18.14
C ASN A 34 -18.71 -6.37 16.99
N THR A 35 -18.36 -7.65 16.87
CA THR A 35 -17.43 -8.17 15.85
C THR A 35 -17.82 -7.78 14.42
N SER A 36 -19.11 -7.81 14.07
CA SER A 36 -19.58 -7.42 12.73
C SER A 36 -19.33 -5.94 12.43
N TRP A 37 -19.50 -5.06 13.41
CA TRP A 37 -19.19 -3.65 13.26
C TRP A 37 -17.69 -3.38 13.21
N LEU A 38 -16.89 -4.09 14.00
CA LEU A 38 -15.43 -4.00 13.94
C LEU A 38 -14.90 -4.37 12.54
N HIS A 39 -15.37 -5.48 11.95
CA HIS A 39 -15.02 -5.84 10.57
C HIS A 39 -15.45 -4.79 9.55
N ARG A 40 -16.60 -4.14 9.76
CA ARG A 40 -17.05 -3.07 8.85
C ARG A 40 -16.17 -1.83 8.97
N VAL A 41 -15.76 -1.45 10.18
CA VAL A 41 -14.84 -0.33 10.39
C VAL A 41 -13.48 -0.63 9.75
N GLU A 42 -12.96 -1.84 9.93
CA GLU A 42 -11.74 -2.33 9.27
C GLU A 42 -11.85 -2.21 7.74
N ALA A 43 -12.88 -2.79 7.12
CA ALA A 43 -13.09 -2.71 5.68
C ALA A 43 -13.22 -1.25 5.18
N MET A 44 -13.90 -0.40 5.95
CA MET A 44 -14.01 1.03 5.68
C MET A 44 -12.68 1.79 5.83
N SER A 45 -11.79 1.34 6.70
CA SER A 45 -10.44 1.90 6.83
C SER A 45 -9.60 1.51 5.62
N ILE A 46 -9.56 0.20 5.31
CA ILE A 46 -8.79 -0.38 4.20
C ILE A 46 -9.19 0.28 2.87
N SER A 47 -10.48 0.34 2.56
CA SER A 47 -10.99 0.95 1.31
C SER A 47 -10.61 2.43 1.12
N ARG A 48 -10.30 3.15 2.22
CA ARG A 48 -9.82 4.54 2.16
C ARG A 48 -8.30 4.64 2.17
N GLN A 49 -7.62 3.68 2.77
CA GLN A 49 -6.17 3.65 2.91
C GLN A 49 -5.49 3.15 1.64
N VAL A 50 -6.00 2.08 1.03
CA VAL A 50 -5.39 1.46 -0.17
C VAL A 50 -5.16 2.48 -1.28
N PRO A 51 -6.14 3.29 -1.74
CA PRO A 51 -5.90 4.24 -2.82
C PRO A 51 -4.89 5.34 -2.45
N ARG A 52 -4.77 5.69 -1.15
CA ARG A 52 -3.80 6.68 -0.68
C ARG A 52 -2.39 6.14 -0.73
N TYR A 53 -2.19 4.91 -0.26
CA TYR A 53 -0.89 4.23 -0.31
C TYR A 53 -0.48 3.96 -1.75
N GLN A 54 -1.39 3.46 -2.60
CA GLN A 54 -1.13 3.27 -4.03
C GLN A 54 -0.73 4.58 -4.73
N ALA A 55 -1.44 5.68 -4.47
CA ALA A 55 -1.08 6.98 -5.05
C ALA A 55 0.29 7.48 -4.59
N ARG A 56 0.63 7.28 -3.31
CA ARG A 56 1.95 7.64 -2.77
C ARG A 56 3.03 6.77 -3.39
N LEU A 57 2.89 5.44 -3.39
CA LEU A 57 3.81 4.50 -4.04
C LEU A 57 4.05 4.87 -5.50
N LEU A 58 2.99 5.08 -6.27
CA LEU A 58 3.12 5.44 -7.69
C LEU A 58 3.93 6.72 -7.90
N GLY A 59 3.74 7.73 -7.06
CA GLY A 59 4.52 8.97 -7.11
C GLY A 59 6.01 8.73 -6.83
N LEU A 60 6.31 7.97 -5.76
CA LEU A 60 7.67 7.62 -5.36
C LEU A 60 8.38 6.78 -6.44
N LEU A 61 7.70 5.78 -6.95
CA LEU A 61 8.24 4.86 -7.95
C LEU A 61 8.49 5.51 -9.30
N ARG A 62 7.63 6.44 -9.73
CA ARG A 62 7.90 7.26 -10.91
C ARG A 62 9.14 8.13 -10.73
N ALA A 63 9.31 8.73 -9.54
CA ALA A 63 10.48 9.53 -9.24
C ALA A 63 11.75 8.66 -9.18
N GLY A 64 11.68 7.50 -8.53
CA GLY A 64 12.77 6.52 -8.44
C GLY A 64 13.17 5.98 -9.81
N ALA A 65 12.21 5.54 -10.64
CA ALA A 65 12.50 5.05 -12.00
C ALA A 65 13.13 6.13 -12.89
N HIS A 66 12.66 7.38 -12.79
CA HIS A 66 13.29 8.50 -13.50
C HIS A 66 14.73 8.73 -13.02
N ARG A 67 14.97 8.66 -11.70
CA ARG A 67 16.31 8.82 -11.14
C ARG A 67 17.24 7.69 -11.56
N ALA A 68 16.79 6.44 -11.48
CA ALA A 68 17.53 5.27 -11.95
C ALA A 68 17.99 5.41 -13.41
N LEU A 69 17.10 5.94 -14.26
CA LEU A 69 17.42 6.21 -15.67
C LEU A 69 18.49 7.30 -15.82
N VAL A 70 18.37 8.40 -15.07
CA VAL A 70 19.33 9.52 -15.11
C VAL A 70 20.70 9.10 -14.58
N ASP A 71 20.73 8.31 -13.51
CA ASP A 71 21.94 7.84 -12.85
C ASP A 71 22.59 6.67 -13.59
N GLY A 72 21.95 6.15 -14.65
CA GLY A 72 22.48 5.10 -15.50
C GLY A 72 22.47 3.72 -14.85
N LEU A 73 21.58 3.51 -13.87
CA LEU A 73 21.41 2.25 -13.16
C LEU A 73 20.63 1.21 -13.98
N LEU A 74 19.93 1.65 -15.03
CA LEU A 74 19.08 0.79 -15.86
C LEU A 74 19.82 0.25 -17.08
N GLU A 75 19.52 -1.00 -17.44
CA GLU A 75 20.12 -1.68 -18.60
C GLU A 75 19.56 -1.21 -19.95
N SER A 76 18.41 -0.52 -19.94
CA SER A 76 17.78 0.04 -21.14
C SER A 76 17.54 1.54 -21.03
N PRO A 77 17.76 2.30 -22.13
CA PRO A 77 17.41 3.72 -22.20
C PRO A 77 15.92 3.96 -22.43
N TRP A 78 15.12 2.91 -22.71
CA TRP A 78 13.67 3.05 -22.85
C TRP A 78 13.04 3.41 -21.50
N PRO A 79 11.92 4.14 -21.46
CA PRO A 79 11.23 4.39 -20.20
C PRO A 79 10.78 3.08 -19.54
N VAL A 80 10.77 3.05 -18.21
CA VAL A 80 10.20 1.97 -17.41
C VAL A 80 8.68 2.01 -17.56
N ALA A 81 8.09 0.89 -17.96
CA ALA A 81 6.66 0.70 -18.13
C ALA A 81 6.01 0.15 -16.86
N GLU A 82 6.65 -0.83 -16.23
CA GLU A 82 6.13 -1.53 -15.05
C GLU A 82 7.23 -1.70 -14.01
N ILE A 83 6.84 -1.75 -12.74
CA ILE A 83 7.71 -2.19 -11.64
C ILE A 83 7.06 -3.38 -10.94
N ARG A 84 7.86 -4.40 -10.62
CA ARG A 84 7.39 -5.61 -9.96
C ARG A 84 8.14 -5.86 -8.65
N PHE A 85 7.38 -6.24 -7.62
CA PHE A 85 7.87 -6.63 -6.31
C PHE A 85 7.35 -8.03 -6.02
N ASP A 86 8.26 -8.94 -5.70
CA ASP A 86 7.86 -10.22 -5.11
C ASP A 86 7.55 -10.04 -3.63
N SER A 87 6.85 -11.00 -3.06
CA SER A 87 6.53 -11.02 -1.63
C SER A 87 7.48 -11.93 -0.85
N SER A 88 7.95 -11.41 0.28
CA SER A 88 8.88 -12.10 1.19
C SER A 88 8.27 -12.24 2.58
N VAL A 89 8.63 -13.34 3.27
CA VAL A 89 8.13 -13.65 4.63
C VAL A 89 9.11 -13.15 5.68
N TYR A 90 8.59 -12.40 6.65
CA TYR A 90 9.31 -11.87 7.79
C TYR A 90 8.62 -12.29 9.10
N ASP A 91 9.28 -12.07 10.24
CA ASP A 91 8.75 -12.45 11.56
C ASP A 91 7.40 -11.78 11.89
N ASN A 92 7.12 -10.62 11.30
CA ASN A 92 5.92 -9.81 11.53
C ASN A 92 4.90 -9.90 10.38
N GLY A 93 5.10 -10.76 9.38
CA GLY A 93 4.16 -10.96 8.27
C GLY A 93 4.83 -11.09 6.90
N THR A 94 4.01 -11.09 5.86
CA THR A 94 4.45 -11.09 4.47
C THR A 94 4.40 -9.67 3.92
N PHE A 95 5.48 -9.23 3.26
CA PHE A 95 5.63 -7.87 2.72
C PHE A 95 6.18 -7.91 1.30
N TRP A 96 6.03 -6.80 0.57
CA TRP A 96 6.66 -6.60 -0.73
C TRP A 96 8.18 -6.43 -0.52
N ASP A 97 8.97 -7.19 -1.25
CA ASP A 97 10.42 -7.21 -1.17
C ASP A 97 11.01 -6.01 -1.92
N ASP A 98 11.75 -5.18 -1.21
CA ASP A 98 12.43 -3.99 -1.72
C ASP A 98 13.89 -4.26 -2.14
N TYR A 99 14.44 -5.44 -1.85
CA TYR A 99 15.84 -5.79 -2.16
C TYR A 99 16.04 -6.36 -3.57
N SER A 100 14.97 -6.72 -4.29
CA SER A 100 15.04 -7.29 -5.64
C SER A 100 13.83 -6.88 -6.47
N VAL A 101 13.86 -5.63 -6.94
CA VAL A 101 12.75 -5.00 -7.64
C VAL A 101 13.02 -4.96 -9.13
N ASP A 102 12.08 -5.49 -9.92
CA ASP A 102 12.18 -5.54 -11.37
C ASP A 102 11.62 -4.27 -12.01
N PHE A 103 12.47 -3.54 -12.74
CA PHE A 103 12.13 -2.42 -13.60
C PHE A 103 11.98 -2.93 -15.03
N VAL A 104 10.74 -3.02 -15.50
CA VAL A 104 10.41 -3.56 -16.83
C VAL A 104 10.23 -2.40 -17.81
N HIS A 105 11.05 -2.35 -18.84
CA HIS A 105 11.08 -1.32 -19.85
C HIS A 105 10.09 -1.59 -20.99
N PHE A 106 9.71 -0.55 -21.74
CA PHE A 106 8.83 -0.68 -22.90
C PHE A 106 9.35 -1.59 -24.03
N ASP A 107 10.67 -1.78 -24.10
CA ASP A 107 11.30 -2.70 -25.05
C ASP A 107 11.35 -4.15 -24.55
N GLY A 108 10.84 -4.41 -23.35
CA GLY A 108 10.83 -5.72 -22.69
C GLY A 108 12.10 -6.03 -21.90
N THR A 109 13.09 -5.13 -21.88
CA THR A 109 14.26 -5.27 -21.00
C THR A 109 13.83 -5.21 -19.55
N VAL A 110 14.45 -6.01 -18.69
CA VAL A 110 14.22 -5.99 -17.25
C VAL A 110 15.54 -5.68 -16.57
N THR A 111 15.54 -4.67 -15.70
CA THR A 111 16.65 -4.39 -14.79
C THR A 111 16.18 -4.72 -13.38
N THR A 112 16.91 -5.56 -12.65
CA THR A 112 16.63 -5.82 -11.24
C THR A 112 17.54 -4.94 -10.37
N LEU A 113 16.95 -4.16 -9.47
CA LEU A 113 17.66 -3.24 -8.57
C LEU A 113 17.16 -3.40 -7.13
N ASP A 114 18.02 -3.05 -6.17
CA ASP A 114 17.61 -2.77 -4.80
C ASP A 114 17.01 -1.35 -4.73
N LEU A 115 15.94 -1.15 -3.97
CA LEU A 115 15.39 0.20 -3.77
C LEU A 115 16.36 1.09 -2.98
N ASP A 116 17.22 0.52 -2.14
CA ASP A 116 18.26 1.26 -1.42
C ASP A 116 19.27 1.91 -2.41
N ASP A 117 19.45 1.32 -3.60
CA ASP A 117 20.33 1.88 -4.65
C ASP A 117 19.77 3.16 -5.29
N LEU A 118 18.47 3.42 -5.11
CA LEU A 118 17.77 4.52 -5.79
C LEU A 118 17.86 5.86 -5.03
N ASP A 119 18.49 5.90 -3.85
CA ASP A 119 18.62 7.09 -2.98
C ASP A 119 17.28 7.85 -2.87
N VAL A 120 16.19 7.09 -2.67
CA VAL A 120 14.82 7.60 -2.48
C VAL A 120 14.50 7.80 -1.00
N ASP A 121 15.50 7.66 -0.13
CA ASP A 121 15.43 7.73 1.33
C ASP A 121 14.74 8.99 1.86
N GLU A 122 14.73 10.08 1.10
CA GLU A 122 14.02 11.30 1.49
C GLU A 122 12.49 11.14 1.58
N GLN A 123 11.90 10.06 1.06
CA GLN A 123 10.44 9.91 0.96
C GLN A 123 9.82 8.64 1.57
N ASP A 124 10.62 7.83 2.27
CA ASP A 124 10.18 6.63 3.03
C ASP A 124 9.41 5.62 2.16
N LEU A 125 10.01 5.17 1.04
CA LEU A 125 9.42 4.18 0.15
C LEU A 125 9.19 2.81 0.86
N PRO A 126 10.15 2.27 1.63
CA PRO A 126 9.93 1.04 2.40
C PRO A 126 8.75 1.13 3.37
N GLY A 127 8.59 2.26 4.08
CA GLY A 127 7.45 2.48 4.97
C GLY A 127 6.10 2.46 4.24
N VAL A 128 6.02 3.06 3.04
CA VAL A 128 4.79 3.03 2.24
C VAL A 128 4.51 1.64 1.66
N LEU A 129 5.54 0.88 1.27
CA LEU A 129 5.39 -0.51 0.84
C LEU A 129 4.85 -1.38 1.97
N ALA A 130 5.36 -1.20 3.19
CA ALA A 130 4.89 -1.90 4.38
C ALA A 130 3.44 -1.53 4.73
N ASP A 131 3.10 -0.23 4.70
CA ASP A 131 1.72 0.26 4.88
C ASP A 131 0.77 -0.36 3.85
N HIS A 132 1.17 -0.38 2.58
CA HIS A 132 0.39 -0.99 1.50
C HIS A 132 0.20 -2.50 1.73
N ALA A 133 1.29 -3.25 1.99
CA ALA A 133 1.25 -4.68 2.30
C ALA A 133 0.33 -4.98 3.49
N SER A 134 0.33 -4.16 4.53
CA SER A 134 -0.55 -4.34 5.70
C SER A 134 -2.04 -4.26 5.35
N THR A 135 -2.40 -3.50 4.31
CA THR A 135 -3.78 -3.31 3.86
C THR A 135 -4.25 -4.37 2.87
N VAL A 136 -3.37 -4.82 1.97
CA VAL A 136 -3.71 -5.81 0.92
C VAL A 136 -3.41 -7.24 1.34
N ARG A 137 -2.53 -7.43 2.33
CA ARG A 137 -2.15 -8.69 2.97
C ARG A 137 -1.69 -9.75 1.95
N PRO A 138 -0.53 -9.55 1.30
CA PRO A 138 -0.05 -10.50 0.31
C PRO A 138 0.23 -11.87 0.94
N ASP A 139 0.02 -12.93 0.16
CA ASP A 139 0.51 -14.27 0.45
C ASP A 139 1.94 -14.43 -0.06
N TYR A 140 2.67 -15.40 0.48
CA TYR A 140 4.03 -15.69 0.02
C TYR A 140 4.03 -16.16 -1.44
N GLY A 141 4.86 -15.51 -2.26
CA GLY A 141 4.96 -15.79 -3.69
C GLY A 141 4.00 -14.98 -4.57
N ASP A 142 3.18 -14.10 -3.98
CA ASP A 142 2.48 -13.06 -4.73
C ASP A 142 3.47 -12.06 -5.34
N THR A 143 3.10 -11.47 -6.48
CA THR A 143 3.88 -10.44 -7.16
C THR A 143 3.03 -9.18 -7.35
N LEU A 144 3.40 -8.09 -6.67
CA LEU A 144 2.82 -6.77 -6.93
C LEU A 144 3.40 -6.21 -8.24
N THR A 145 2.55 -5.98 -9.23
CA THR A 145 2.90 -5.27 -10.47
C THR A 145 2.24 -3.90 -10.51
N ILE A 146 3.02 -2.87 -10.85
CA ILE A 146 2.57 -1.48 -10.94
C ILE A 146 2.85 -0.95 -12.35
N ASP A 147 1.81 -0.66 -13.13
CA ASP A 147 1.95 0.02 -14.43
C ASP A 147 2.21 1.51 -14.17
N LEU A 148 3.40 2.00 -14.49
CA LEU A 148 3.79 3.38 -14.25
C LEU A 148 3.09 4.38 -15.18
N ARG A 149 2.51 3.94 -16.30
CA ARG A 149 1.77 4.77 -17.24
C ARG A 149 0.32 4.96 -16.80
N THR A 150 -0.37 3.90 -16.39
CA THR A 150 -1.78 3.95 -15.97
C THR A 150 -1.94 4.22 -14.48
N GLY A 151 -0.95 3.83 -13.67
CA GLY A 151 -1.06 3.79 -12.22
C GLY A 151 -1.87 2.60 -11.70
N GLU A 152 -2.07 1.58 -12.52
CA GLU A 152 -2.79 0.36 -12.14
C GLU A 152 -1.89 -0.55 -11.28
N PHE A 153 -2.51 -1.17 -10.28
CA PHE A 153 -1.88 -2.13 -9.38
C PHE A 153 -2.54 -3.49 -9.60
N SER A 154 -1.74 -4.53 -9.81
CA SER A 154 -2.18 -5.93 -9.84
C SER A 154 -1.33 -6.78 -8.91
N TYR A 155 -1.92 -7.88 -8.45
CA TYR A 155 -1.38 -8.81 -7.46
C TYR A 155 -1.57 -10.24 -8.00
#